data_AF-A0A6P2GA27-F1
#
_entry.id   AF-A0A6P2GA27-F1
#
_cell.length_a   1.000
_cell.length_b   1.000
_cell.length_c   1.000
_cell.angle_alpha   90.00
_cell.angle_beta   90.00
_cell.angle_gamma   90.00
#
_symmetry.space_group_name_H-M   'P 1'
#
loop_
_entity.id
_entity.type
_entity.pdbx_description
1 polymer ?
#
loop_
_entity_poly.entity_id
_entity_poly.type
_entity_poly.pdbx_seq_one_letter_code
_entity_poly.pdbx_strand_id
1 'polypeptide(L)'
;MDRVDAWQIIKGLSKDEFEEKIKSQRLPEDRQDLLFKFIQDEIQVSYACKTDIEEYALKRLLPEFYESIPLNGHPYSSSELYEYDPSKNGQNIIKHGIGFGEVVSYSRQFGTLQIPIPDEIDGQRYVVFSDLNLKREGDELEMPPPSIREMNYTISITILREGKFRFISSRLLSSKKKKYQETIAQALGEIIPDAQARQGFVDRCVEILERDLIQPASTSPSPRTN
;
A
#
# COMPACT_ATOMS: atom_id res chain seq x y z
N MET A 1 15.42 22.64 16.23
CA MET A 1 14.38 22.47 15.20
C MET A 1 13.47 21.39 15.69
N ASP A 2 12.21 21.71 15.90
CA ASP A 2 11.20 20.71 16.24
C ASP A 2 10.42 20.29 14.98
N ARG A 3 9.40 19.44 15.16
CA ARG A 3 8.56 18.96 14.06
C ARG A 3 7.73 20.07 13.41
N VAL A 4 7.36 21.10 14.17
CA VAL A 4 6.58 22.23 13.65
C VAL A 4 7.48 23.07 12.74
N ASP A 5 8.69 23.40 13.19
CA ASP A 5 9.70 24.11 12.41
C ASP A 5 10.01 23.36 11.09
N ALA A 6 10.27 22.06 11.17
CA ALA A 6 10.57 21.23 10.01
C ALA A 6 9.41 21.21 9.00
N TRP A 7 8.17 21.15 9.48
CA TRP A 7 7.00 21.21 8.62
C TRP A 7 6.81 22.58 7.96
N GLN A 8 7.11 23.67 8.66
CA GLN A 8 7.09 25.02 8.07
C GLN A 8 8.15 25.16 6.96
N ILE A 9 9.34 24.58 7.13
CA ILE A 9 10.36 24.54 6.08
C ILE A 9 9.83 23.80 4.84
N ILE A 10 9.19 22.64 5.02
CA ILE A 10 8.62 21.86 3.93
C ILE A 10 7.52 22.63 3.21
N LYS A 11 6.62 23.29 3.95
CA LYS A 11 5.56 24.14 3.38
C LYS A 11 6.10 25.34 2.61
N GLY A 12 7.23 25.88 3.05
CA GLY A 12 7.91 27.00 2.40
C GLY A 12 8.64 26.66 1.11
N LEU A 13 8.73 25.38 0.71
CA LEU A 13 9.37 24.99 -0.54
C LEU A 13 8.58 25.50 -1.75
N SER A 14 9.29 26.08 -2.71
CA SER A 14 8.75 26.26 -4.06
C SER A 14 8.54 24.91 -4.77
N LYS A 15 7.72 24.91 -5.84
CA LYS A 15 7.47 23.71 -6.62
C LYS A 15 8.77 23.13 -7.21
N ASP A 16 9.65 23.97 -7.74
CA ASP A 16 10.93 23.56 -8.32
C ASP A 16 11.86 22.92 -7.26
N GLU A 17 11.95 23.50 -6.06
CA GLU A 17 12.75 22.95 -4.96
C GLU A 17 12.19 21.59 -4.48
N PHE A 18 10.86 21.48 -4.40
CA PHE A 18 10.19 20.23 -4.07
C PHE A 18 10.47 19.14 -5.11
N GLU A 19 10.31 19.45 -6.40
CA GLU A 19 10.51 18.50 -7.50
C GLU A 19 11.95 17.99 -7.53
N GLU A 20 12.94 18.86 -7.34
CA GLU A 20 14.35 18.44 -7.31
C GLU A 20 14.65 17.53 -6.09
N LYS A 21 14.08 17.83 -4.92
CA LYS A 21 14.23 16.99 -3.72
C LYS A 21 13.58 15.61 -3.86
N ILE A 22 12.42 15.52 -4.52
CA ILE A 22 11.64 14.26 -4.61
C ILE A 22 12.02 13.39 -5.82
N LYS A 23 12.79 13.92 -6.78
CA LYS A 23 13.21 13.27 -8.03
C LYS A 23 13.73 11.84 -7.87
N SER A 24 14.50 11.59 -6.80
CA SER A 24 15.05 10.25 -6.48
C SER A 24 13.97 9.18 -6.24
N GLN A 25 12.74 9.59 -5.91
CA GLN A 25 11.64 8.68 -5.60
C GLN A 25 10.97 8.07 -6.83
N ARG A 26 11.30 8.57 -8.03
CA ARG A 26 10.73 8.11 -9.31
C ARG A 26 9.19 8.05 -9.28
N LEU A 27 8.59 9.03 -8.61
CA LEU A 27 7.13 9.19 -8.61
C LEU A 27 6.67 9.67 -9.99
N PRO A 28 5.57 9.14 -10.53
CA PRO A 28 4.87 9.78 -11.65
C PRO A 28 4.53 11.24 -11.34
N GLU A 29 4.55 12.11 -12.35
CA GLU A 29 4.33 13.57 -12.18
C GLU A 29 3.02 13.90 -11.47
N ASP A 30 1.93 13.19 -11.79
CA ASP A 30 0.63 13.32 -11.12
C ASP A 30 0.70 13.01 -9.62
N ARG A 31 1.55 12.05 -9.22
CA ARG A 31 1.76 11.70 -7.81
C ARG A 31 2.70 12.67 -7.10
N GLN A 32 3.63 13.29 -7.81
CA GLN A 32 4.43 14.39 -7.26
C GLN A 32 3.55 15.61 -6.99
N ASP A 33 2.71 15.97 -7.95
CA ASP A 33 1.76 17.08 -7.82
C ASP A 33 0.77 16.83 -6.68
N LEU A 34 0.27 15.60 -6.53
CA LEU A 34 -0.58 15.21 -5.40
C LEU A 34 0.10 15.44 -4.04
N LEU A 35 1.35 15.01 -3.89
CA LEU A 35 2.11 15.23 -2.65
C LEU A 35 2.35 16.72 -2.40
N PHE A 36 2.68 17.48 -3.44
CA PHE A 36 2.90 18.93 -3.32
C PHE A 36 1.62 19.65 -2.87
N LYS A 37 0.48 19.34 -3.49
CA LYS A 37 -0.83 19.89 -3.10
C LYS A 37 -1.20 19.54 -1.66
N PHE A 38 -0.92 18.31 -1.22
CA PHE A 38 -1.10 17.93 0.18
C PHE A 38 -0.24 18.77 1.12
N ILE A 39 1.05 18.97 0.79
CA ILE A 39 1.97 19.82 1.59
C ILE A 39 1.44 21.26 1.69
N GLN A 40 0.88 21.79 0.60
CA GLN A 40 0.32 23.14 0.54
C GLN A 40 -1.09 23.26 1.18
N ASP A 41 -1.55 22.23 1.91
CA ASP A 41 -2.89 22.13 2.52
C ASP A 41 -4.06 22.23 1.51
N GLU A 42 -3.82 22.04 0.21
CA GLU A 42 -4.86 22.06 -0.83
C GLU A 42 -5.71 20.77 -0.83
N ILE A 43 -5.22 19.72 -0.16
CA ILE A 43 -5.90 18.43 -0.01
C ILE A 43 -6.11 18.16 1.47
N GLN A 44 -7.34 17.83 1.84
CA GLN A 44 -7.70 17.41 3.19
C GLN A 44 -7.88 15.89 3.22
N VAL A 45 -7.35 15.25 4.27
CA VAL A 45 -7.47 13.82 4.53
C VAL A 45 -7.67 13.60 6.03
N SER A 46 -8.11 12.41 6.44
CA SER A 46 -8.23 12.08 7.87
C SER A 46 -6.90 12.22 8.61
N TYR A 47 -6.99 12.38 9.94
CA TYR A 47 -5.82 12.51 10.80
C TYR A 47 -4.81 11.36 10.63
N ALA A 48 -5.28 10.11 10.54
CA ALA A 48 -4.41 8.95 10.37
C ALA A 48 -3.62 9.03 9.06
N CYS A 49 -4.31 9.30 7.95
CA CYS A 49 -3.71 9.44 6.62
C CYS A 49 -2.74 10.64 6.57
N LYS A 50 -3.14 11.76 7.18
CA LYS A 50 -2.33 12.98 7.27
C LYS A 50 -0.99 12.71 7.93
N THR A 51 -0.98 12.10 9.12
CA THR A 51 0.25 11.81 9.85
C THR A 51 1.18 10.92 9.04
N ASP A 52 0.66 9.89 8.37
CA ASP A 52 1.45 9.00 7.52
C ASP A 52 2.13 9.73 6.35
N ILE A 53 1.41 10.61 5.66
CA ILE A 53 1.94 11.38 4.52
C ILE A 53 2.93 12.44 4.99
N GLU A 54 2.70 13.09 6.13
CA GLU A 54 3.64 14.04 6.74
C GLU A 54 4.97 13.35 7.08
N GLU A 55 4.93 12.15 7.68
CA GLU A 55 6.13 11.35 7.97
C GLU A 55 6.88 10.96 6.68
N TYR A 56 6.15 10.61 5.62
CA TYR A 56 6.75 10.37 4.31
C TYR A 56 7.43 11.62 3.74
N ALA A 57 6.77 12.78 3.80
CA ALA A 57 7.31 14.05 3.32
C ALA A 57 8.56 14.46 4.11
N LEU A 58 8.54 14.37 5.44
CA LEU A 58 9.69 14.64 6.31
C LEU A 58 10.89 13.76 5.93
N LYS A 59 10.67 12.44 5.82
CA LYS A 59 11.71 11.47 5.47
C LYS A 59 12.38 11.77 4.12
N ARG A 60 11.66 12.37 3.17
CA ARG A 60 12.19 12.64 1.83
C ARG A 60 12.74 14.04 1.65
N LEU A 61 12.13 15.05 2.26
CA LEU A 61 12.48 16.45 2.04
C LEU A 61 13.49 16.97 3.08
N LEU A 62 13.50 16.37 4.28
CA LEU A 62 14.40 16.67 5.40
C LEU A 62 14.92 15.37 6.06
N PRO A 63 15.67 14.52 5.32
CA PRO A 63 16.09 13.20 5.82
C PRO A 63 16.93 13.26 7.10
N GLU A 64 17.88 14.21 7.19
CA GLU A 64 18.73 14.39 8.38
C GLU A 64 17.91 14.69 9.64
N PHE A 65 16.87 15.53 9.50
CA PHE A 65 15.97 15.82 10.62
C PHE A 65 15.14 14.59 10.98
N TYR A 66 14.58 13.89 9.98
CA TYR A 66 13.79 12.69 10.19
C TYR A 66 14.58 11.59 10.91
N GLU A 67 15.86 11.43 10.61
CA GLU A 67 16.75 10.47 11.29
C GLU A 67 17.11 10.90 12.72
N SER A 68 17.02 12.19 13.03
CA SER A 68 17.36 12.74 14.36
C SER A 68 16.24 12.61 15.40
N ILE A 69 15.01 12.35 14.96
CA ILE A 69 13.85 12.28 15.85
C ILE A 69 13.45 10.82 16.16
N PRO A 70 12.87 10.55 17.34
CA PRO A 70 12.35 9.22 17.65
C PRO A 70 11.27 8.81 16.63
N LEU A 71 11.44 7.64 16.03
CA LEU A 71 10.44 7.01 15.19
C LEU A 71 9.34 6.43 16.09
N ASN A 72 8.32 7.24 16.35
CA ASN A 72 7.12 6.81 17.03
C ASN A 72 6.05 6.48 16.00
N GLY A 73 5.42 5.30 16.13
CA GLY A 73 4.16 5.03 15.45
C GLY A 73 3.05 5.96 15.97
N HIS A 74 1.87 5.87 15.37
CA HIS A 74 0.65 6.50 15.89
C HIS A 74 -0.39 5.40 16.20
N PRO A 75 -1.48 5.70 16.93
CA PRO A 75 -2.44 4.67 17.35
C PRO A 75 -3.06 3.83 16.24
N TYR A 76 -2.99 4.29 14.98
CA TYR A 76 -3.52 3.58 13.82
C TYR A 76 -2.46 2.77 13.04
N SER A 77 -1.17 2.93 13.36
CA SER A 77 -0.06 2.24 12.69
C SER A 77 0.23 0.83 13.23
N SER A 78 -0.48 0.41 14.28
CA SER A 78 -0.41 -0.95 14.81
C SER A 78 -1.75 -1.36 15.42
N SER A 79 -2.16 -2.60 15.18
CA SER A 79 -3.33 -3.25 15.78
C SER A 79 -2.95 -4.66 16.24
N GLU A 80 -3.93 -5.47 16.63
CA GLU A 80 -3.72 -6.90 16.91
C GLU A 80 -3.37 -7.68 15.64
N LEU A 81 -3.82 -7.25 14.46
CA LEU A 81 -3.69 -7.99 13.21
C LEU A 81 -2.53 -7.49 12.33
N TYR A 82 -2.23 -6.19 12.36
CA TYR A 82 -1.26 -5.59 11.45
C TYR A 82 -0.40 -4.52 12.12
N GLU A 83 0.72 -4.21 11.48
CA GLU A 83 1.54 -3.04 11.80
C GLU A 83 2.23 -2.48 10.56
N TYR A 84 2.67 -1.22 10.63
CA TYR A 84 3.45 -0.59 9.58
C TYR A 84 4.31 0.59 10.08
N ASP A 85 5.31 0.96 9.29
CA ASP A 85 6.03 2.23 9.43
C ASP A 85 5.17 3.35 8.81
N PRO A 86 4.81 4.41 9.56
CA PRO A 86 4.00 5.52 9.06
C PRO A 86 4.52 6.14 7.76
N SER A 87 5.84 6.37 7.68
CA SER A 87 6.46 6.91 6.47
C SER A 87 6.35 5.98 5.26
N LYS A 88 6.28 4.66 5.50
CA LYS A 88 6.03 3.66 4.45
C LYS A 88 4.57 3.66 4.03
N ASN A 89 3.63 3.81 4.97
CA ASN A 89 2.23 3.92 4.63
C ASN A 89 1.94 5.21 3.84
N GLY A 90 2.48 6.36 4.26
CA GLY A 90 2.37 7.62 3.52
C GLY A 90 2.97 7.52 2.12
N GLN A 91 4.11 6.85 1.98
CA GLN A 91 4.67 6.53 0.67
C GLN A 91 3.72 5.69 -0.18
N ASN A 92 3.09 4.67 0.41
CA ASN A 92 2.16 3.78 -0.29
C ASN A 92 0.88 4.51 -0.73
N ILE A 93 0.32 5.33 0.15
CA ILE A 93 -0.84 6.18 -0.11
C ILE A 93 -0.56 7.12 -1.29
N ILE A 94 0.57 7.85 -1.28
CA ILE A 94 0.92 8.75 -2.39
C ILE A 94 1.18 7.97 -3.69
N LYS A 95 1.89 6.85 -3.64
CA LYS A 95 2.26 6.07 -4.83
C LYS A 95 1.09 5.31 -5.46
N HIS A 96 0.21 4.77 -4.63
CA HIS A 96 -0.76 3.76 -5.05
C HIS A 96 -2.21 4.14 -4.74
N GLY A 97 -2.42 5.22 -3.99
CA GLY A 97 -3.74 5.72 -3.63
C GLY A 97 -4.49 4.86 -2.61
N ILE A 98 -3.77 4.00 -1.87
CA ILE A 98 -4.33 3.14 -0.83
C ILE A 98 -3.38 3.08 0.37
N GLY A 99 -3.94 3.15 1.56
CA GLY A 99 -3.28 2.95 2.84
C GLY A 99 -3.42 1.51 3.35
N PHE A 100 -2.47 1.08 4.15
CA PHE A 100 -2.47 -0.27 4.73
C PHE A 100 -3.66 -0.51 5.67
N GLY A 101 -4.03 0.51 6.46
CA GLY A 101 -5.24 0.44 7.30
C GLY A 101 -6.53 0.28 6.48
N GLU A 102 -6.65 0.95 5.34
CA GLU A 102 -7.79 0.83 4.43
C GLU A 102 -7.88 -0.57 3.82
N VAL A 103 -6.73 -1.17 3.45
CA VAL A 103 -6.65 -2.53 2.91
C VAL A 103 -7.19 -3.56 3.89
N VAL A 104 -6.88 -3.42 5.18
CA VAL A 104 -7.39 -4.34 6.20
C VAL A 104 -8.85 -4.04 6.53
N SER A 105 -9.20 -2.77 6.73
CA SER A 105 -10.53 -2.37 7.22
C SER A 105 -11.64 -2.61 6.20
N TYR A 106 -11.35 -2.41 4.91
CA TYR A 106 -12.34 -2.54 3.83
C TYR A 106 -12.33 -3.94 3.19
N SER A 107 -11.53 -4.86 3.72
CA SER A 107 -11.52 -6.26 3.31
C SER A 107 -12.40 -7.10 4.23
N ARG A 108 -13.08 -8.10 3.67
CA ARG A 108 -13.79 -9.13 4.45
C ARG A 108 -12.94 -10.37 4.69
N GLN A 109 -11.87 -10.53 3.93
CA GLN A 109 -11.08 -11.75 3.84
C GLN A 109 -9.58 -11.46 3.92
N PHE A 110 -9.19 -10.37 4.58
CA PHE A 110 -7.77 -10.04 4.72
C PHE A 110 -7.03 -11.20 5.41
N GLY A 111 -5.88 -11.58 4.85
CA GLY A 111 -5.04 -12.66 5.38
C GLY A 111 -5.51 -14.09 5.08
N THR A 112 -6.66 -14.30 4.43
CA THR A 112 -7.11 -15.67 4.08
C THR A 112 -6.31 -16.25 2.93
N LEU A 113 -5.96 -15.42 1.94
CA LEU A 113 -5.20 -15.82 0.76
C LEU A 113 -3.78 -15.29 0.83
N GLN A 114 -2.90 -16.09 1.42
CA GLN A 114 -1.49 -15.76 1.58
C GLN A 114 -0.58 -16.78 0.88
N ILE A 115 0.45 -16.28 0.22
CA ILE A 115 1.44 -17.09 -0.50
C ILE A 115 2.82 -16.73 0.04
N PRO A 116 3.56 -17.67 0.67
CA PRO A 116 4.90 -17.40 1.14
C PRO A 116 5.82 -17.13 -0.06
N ILE A 117 6.57 -16.04 0.00
CA ILE A 117 7.59 -15.72 -0.98
C ILE A 117 8.79 -16.63 -0.72
N PRO A 118 9.33 -17.30 -1.75
CA PRO A 118 10.51 -18.15 -1.61
C PRO A 118 11.75 -17.26 -1.44
N ASP A 119 12.03 -16.84 -0.21
CA ASP A 119 13.26 -16.18 0.19
C ASP A 119 13.60 -16.53 1.65
N GLU A 120 14.87 -16.80 1.93
CA GLU A 120 15.38 -17.21 3.24
C GLU A 120 16.06 -16.05 4.00
N ILE A 121 16.29 -14.89 3.36
CA ILE A 121 17.28 -13.92 3.85
C ILE A 121 16.69 -12.92 4.88
N ASP A 122 15.40 -12.57 4.82
CA ASP A 122 14.84 -11.42 5.57
C ASP A 122 13.51 -11.72 6.32
N GLY A 123 13.37 -12.95 6.83
CA GLY A 123 12.14 -13.41 7.43
C GLY A 123 11.07 -13.77 6.40
N GLN A 124 10.06 -14.52 6.82
CA GLN A 124 9.07 -15.08 5.89
C GLN A 124 8.15 -13.96 5.38
N ARG A 125 8.48 -13.44 4.18
CA ARG A 125 7.63 -12.50 3.45
C ARG A 125 6.47 -13.27 2.81
N TYR A 126 5.32 -12.63 2.77
CA TYR A 126 4.11 -13.17 2.17
C TYR A 126 3.54 -12.17 1.17
N VAL A 127 3.04 -12.72 0.07
CA VAL A 127 2.03 -12.06 -0.75
C VAL A 127 0.68 -12.32 -0.10
N VAL A 128 -0.05 -11.27 0.24
CA VAL A 128 -1.43 -11.36 0.73
C VAL A 128 -2.34 -10.75 -0.33
N PHE A 129 -3.31 -11.52 -0.81
CA PHE A 129 -4.37 -11.02 -1.66
C PHE A 129 -5.61 -10.73 -0.82
N SER A 130 -6.30 -9.64 -1.12
CA SER A 130 -7.49 -9.24 -0.37
C SER A 130 -8.52 -8.58 -1.26
N ASP A 131 -9.79 -8.74 -0.92
CA ASP A 131 -10.86 -7.92 -1.46
C ASP A 131 -10.80 -6.51 -0.86
N LEU A 132 -11.22 -5.52 -1.64
CA LEU A 132 -11.40 -4.14 -1.18
C LEU A 132 -12.81 -3.71 -1.58
N ASN A 133 -13.73 -3.70 -0.61
CA ASN A 133 -15.15 -3.53 -0.84
C ASN A 133 -15.63 -2.16 -0.36
N LEU A 134 -15.67 -1.20 -1.28
CA LEU A 134 -16.11 0.19 -1.06
C LEU A 134 -17.64 0.36 -1.22
N LYS A 135 -18.42 -0.73 -1.21
CA LYS A 135 -19.91 -0.65 -1.24
C LYS A 135 -20.52 -0.29 0.11
N ARG A 136 -19.75 -0.43 1.19
CA ARG A 136 -20.22 -0.12 2.54
C ARG A 136 -20.31 1.38 2.68
N GLU A 137 -21.39 1.85 3.29
CA GLU A 137 -21.59 3.27 3.54
C GLU A 137 -20.46 3.80 4.43
N GLY A 138 -19.77 4.85 3.95
CA GLY A 138 -18.62 5.46 4.62
C GLY A 138 -17.25 4.86 4.28
N ASP A 139 -17.18 3.73 3.55
CA ASP A 139 -15.91 3.17 3.08
C ASP A 139 -15.45 3.91 1.82
N GLU A 140 -14.69 4.99 2.01
CA GLU A 140 -14.04 5.74 0.94
C GLU A 140 -12.52 5.71 1.13
N LEU A 141 -11.78 5.68 0.02
CA LEU A 141 -10.34 5.86 0.05
C LEU A 141 -10.03 7.35 0.17
N GLU A 142 -9.04 7.71 0.99
CA GLU A 142 -8.65 9.10 1.22
C GLU A 142 -8.05 9.75 -0.04
N MET A 143 -7.25 8.97 -0.80
CA MET A 143 -6.60 9.45 -2.03
C MET A 143 -6.76 8.44 -3.16
N PRO A 144 -7.99 8.24 -3.66
CA PRO A 144 -8.32 7.16 -4.58
C PRO A 144 -7.57 7.32 -5.91
N PRO A 145 -7.07 6.23 -6.50
CA PRO A 145 -6.54 6.26 -7.86
C PRO A 145 -7.68 6.44 -8.90
N PRO A 146 -7.40 6.97 -10.11
CA PRO A 146 -8.39 7.31 -11.16
C PRO A 146 -9.22 6.14 -11.74
N SER A 147 -9.08 4.92 -11.22
CA SER A 147 -9.75 3.72 -11.73
C SER A 147 -10.28 2.82 -10.62
N ILE A 148 -10.51 3.39 -9.43
CA ILE A 148 -11.13 2.68 -8.32
C ILE A 148 -12.57 2.28 -8.66
N ARG A 149 -12.98 1.10 -8.22
CA ARG A 149 -14.35 0.58 -8.37
C ARG A 149 -14.97 0.34 -6.99
N GLU A 150 -16.25 -0.01 -6.95
CA GLU A 150 -16.89 -0.47 -5.71
C GLU A 150 -16.25 -1.74 -5.14
N MET A 151 -15.82 -2.66 -6.02
CA MET A 151 -15.14 -3.90 -5.64
C MET A 151 -13.81 -3.98 -6.37
N ASN A 152 -12.72 -4.06 -5.60
CA ASN A 152 -11.37 -4.21 -6.12
C ASN A 152 -10.67 -5.36 -5.41
N TYR A 153 -9.50 -5.71 -5.91
CA TYR A 153 -8.59 -6.64 -5.24
C TYR A 153 -7.26 -5.95 -5.03
N THR A 154 -6.58 -6.30 -3.95
CA THR A 154 -5.25 -5.79 -3.63
C THR A 154 -4.24 -6.93 -3.60
N ILE A 155 -3.00 -6.59 -3.90
CA ILE A 155 -1.83 -7.36 -3.54
C ILE A 155 -1.06 -6.58 -2.49
N SER A 156 -0.80 -7.22 -1.36
CA SER A 156 0.06 -6.70 -0.31
C SER A 156 1.30 -7.58 -0.14
N ILE A 157 2.44 -6.94 0.11
CA ILE A 157 3.65 -7.61 0.56
C ILE A 157 3.77 -7.34 2.06
N THR A 158 3.86 -8.40 2.84
CA THR A 158 3.92 -8.33 4.30
C THR A 158 5.01 -9.24 4.85
N ILE A 159 5.52 -8.94 6.05
CA ILE A 159 6.29 -9.89 6.87
C ILE A 159 5.38 -10.36 8.00
N LEU A 160 5.28 -11.66 8.25
CA LEU A 160 4.60 -12.17 9.42
C LEU A 160 5.56 -12.14 10.61
N ARG A 161 5.29 -11.28 11.61
CA ARG A 161 6.12 -11.14 12.81
C ARG A 161 5.22 -11.05 14.03
N GLU A 162 5.52 -11.87 15.05
CA GLU A 162 4.81 -11.82 16.34
C GLU A 162 3.27 -11.93 16.20
N GLY A 163 2.80 -12.69 15.21
CA GLY A 163 1.37 -12.86 14.92
C GLY A 163 0.73 -11.73 14.12
N LYS A 164 1.48 -10.68 13.74
CA LYS A 164 1.00 -9.53 12.97
C LYS A 164 1.54 -9.52 11.54
N PHE A 165 0.74 -8.99 10.63
CA PHE A 165 1.19 -8.64 9.28
C PHE A 165 1.87 -7.27 9.30
N ARG A 166 3.19 -7.25 9.20
CA ARG A 166 3.96 -6.01 8.99
C ARG A 166 3.94 -5.65 7.51
N PHE A 167 3.23 -4.59 7.15
CA PHE A 167 3.11 -4.17 5.76
C PHE A 167 4.41 -3.57 5.21
N ILE A 168 4.72 -3.93 3.97
CA ILE A 168 5.81 -3.35 3.16
C ILE A 168 5.23 -2.53 2.00
N SER A 169 4.25 -3.08 1.31
CA SER A 169 3.56 -2.40 0.20
C SER A 169 2.17 -2.97 -0.03
N SER A 170 1.29 -2.19 -0.64
CA SER A 170 -0.02 -2.63 -1.10
C SER A 170 -0.38 -1.92 -2.40
N ARG A 171 -0.94 -2.65 -3.36
CA ARG A 171 -1.36 -2.14 -4.67
C ARG A 171 -2.72 -2.69 -5.07
N LEU A 172 -3.52 -1.87 -5.75
CA LEU A 172 -4.72 -2.35 -6.43
C LEU A 172 -4.35 -3.21 -7.63
N LEU A 173 -5.11 -4.29 -7.83
CA LEU A 173 -5.05 -5.13 -9.01
C LEU A 173 -6.08 -4.64 -10.03
N SER A 174 -5.62 -4.44 -11.26
CA SER A 174 -6.51 -4.16 -12.38
C SER A 174 -7.37 -5.37 -12.72
N SER A 175 -8.64 -5.18 -13.06
CA SER A 175 -9.51 -6.27 -13.57
C SER A 175 -9.01 -7.02 -14.81
N LYS A 176 -8.05 -6.47 -15.56
CA LYS A 176 -7.46 -7.11 -16.74
C LYS A 176 -6.27 -8.00 -16.33
N LYS A 177 -6.34 -9.30 -16.65
CA LYS A 177 -5.31 -10.32 -16.35
C LYS A 177 -3.88 -9.86 -16.57
N LYS A 178 -3.57 -9.46 -17.81
CA LYS A 178 -2.23 -8.97 -18.17
C LYS A 178 -1.74 -7.85 -17.25
N LYS A 179 -2.60 -6.92 -16.85
CA LYS A 179 -2.22 -5.78 -16.00
C LYS A 179 -2.01 -6.17 -14.54
N TYR A 180 -2.80 -7.08 -13.97
CA TYR A 180 -2.51 -7.53 -12.62
C TYR A 180 -1.26 -8.41 -12.59
N GLN A 181 -0.97 -9.21 -13.63
CA GLN A 181 0.29 -9.94 -13.75
C GLN A 181 1.50 -8.98 -13.72
N GLU A 182 1.44 -7.90 -14.52
CA GLU A 182 2.45 -6.84 -14.50
C GLU A 182 2.59 -6.20 -13.11
N THR A 183 1.47 -5.96 -12.42
CA THR A 183 1.45 -5.38 -11.08
C THR A 183 2.13 -6.30 -10.04
N ILE A 184 1.82 -7.60 -10.09
CA ILE A 184 2.43 -8.61 -9.22
C ILE A 184 3.95 -8.69 -9.50
N ALA A 185 4.34 -8.75 -10.77
CA ALA A 185 5.76 -8.79 -11.15
C ALA A 185 6.53 -7.55 -10.68
N GLN A 186 5.92 -6.36 -10.79
CA GLN A 186 6.52 -5.11 -10.30
C GLN A 186 6.60 -5.03 -8.77
N ALA A 187 5.62 -5.57 -8.05
CA ALA A 187 5.66 -5.63 -6.58
C ALA A 187 6.79 -6.55 -6.08
N LEU A 188 7.12 -7.59 -6.85
CA LEU A 188 8.14 -8.58 -6.52
C LEU A 188 9.53 -8.26 -7.10
N GLY A 189 9.67 -7.23 -7.94
CA GLY A 189 10.90 -6.97 -8.70
C GLY A 189 12.16 -6.80 -7.85
N GLU A 190 12.04 -6.10 -6.71
CA GLU A 190 13.15 -5.90 -5.76
C GLU A 190 13.26 -7.05 -4.73
N ILE A 191 12.23 -7.89 -4.62
CA ILE A 191 12.14 -8.97 -3.62
C ILE A 191 12.71 -10.27 -4.19
N ILE A 192 12.40 -10.58 -5.45
CA ILE A 192 12.92 -11.74 -6.18
C ILE A 192 13.73 -11.20 -7.36
N PRO A 193 15.05 -10.98 -7.20
CA PRO A 193 15.88 -10.37 -8.24
C PRO A 193 15.97 -11.24 -9.50
N ASP A 194 16.04 -12.56 -9.33
CA ASP A 194 16.11 -13.52 -10.43
C ASP A 194 14.82 -13.49 -11.26
N ALA A 195 14.96 -13.24 -12.56
CA ALA A 195 13.82 -13.02 -13.44
C ALA A 195 12.99 -14.29 -13.67
N GLN A 196 13.64 -15.46 -13.73
CA GLN A 196 12.97 -16.73 -14.01
C GLN A 196 12.19 -17.21 -12.78
N ALA A 197 12.81 -17.17 -11.60
CA ALA A 197 12.17 -17.47 -10.33
C ALA A 197 11.03 -16.50 -10.06
N ARG A 198 11.23 -15.20 -10.33
CA ARG A 198 10.17 -14.19 -10.21
C ARG A 198 8.99 -14.51 -11.13
N GLN A 199 9.24 -14.85 -12.40
CA GLN A 199 8.16 -15.20 -13.32
C GLN A 199 7.41 -16.45 -12.85
N GLY A 200 8.11 -17.51 -12.46
CA GLY A 200 7.48 -18.72 -11.94
C GLY A 200 6.63 -18.47 -10.69
N PHE A 201 7.09 -17.58 -9.80
CA PHE A 201 6.32 -17.19 -8.62
C PHE A 201 5.13 -16.30 -8.96
N VAL A 202 5.26 -15.38 -9.92
CA VAL A 202 4.14 -14.58 -10.47
C VAL A 202 3.07 -15.50 -11.05
N ASP A 203 3.46 -16.50 -11.84
CA ASP A 203 2.51 -17.44 -12.45
C ASP A 203 1.73 -18.23 -11.38
N ARG A 204 2.43 -18.69 -10.33
CA ARG A 204 1.79 -19.31 -9.17
C ARG A 204 0.82 -18.37 -8.44
N CYS A 205 1.21 -17.12 -8.26
CA CYS A 205 0.35 -16.12 -7.62
C CYS A 205 -0.93 -15.87 -8.42
N VAL A 206 -0.80 -15.84 -9.75
CA VAL A 206 -1.92 -15.63 -10.68
C VAL A 206 -2.86 -16.82 -10.68
N GLU A 207 -2.33 -18.05 -10.68
CA GLU A 207 -3.12 -19.27 -10.59
C GLU A 207 -3.99 -19.28 -9.32
N ILE A 208 -3.37 -18.98 -8.18
CA ILE A 208 -4.05 -18.94 -6.87
C ILE A 208 -5.09 -17.81 -6.83
N LEU A 209 -4.73 -16.60 -7.28
CA LEU A 209 -5.64 -15.46 -7.34
C LEU A 209 -6.88 -15.75 -8.20
N GLU A 210 -6.69 -16.36 -9.37
CA GLU A 210 -7.78 -16.69 -10.28
C GLU A 210 -8.71 -17.74 -9.67
N ARG A 211 -8.15 -18.81 -9.12
CA ARG A 211 -8.91 -19.91 -8.52
C ARG A 211 -9.67 -19.49 -7.26
N ASP A 212 -9.01 -18.75 -6.37
CA ASP A 212 -9.45 -18.60 -4.98
C ASP A 212 -10.03 -17.21 -4.65
N LEU A 213 -9.88 -16.21 -5.52
CA LEU A 213 -10.40 -14.87 -5.26
C LEU A 213 -11.24 -14.29 -6.40
N ILE A 214 -10.80 -14.45 -7.65
CA ILE A 214 -11.54 -13.92 -8.82
C ILE A 214 -12.67 -14.86 -9.25
N GLN A 215 -12.50 -16.19 -9.13
CA GLN A 215 -13.50 -17.19 -9.55
C GLN A 215 -14.26 -18.01 -8.47
N PRO A 216 -14.32 -17.77 -7.14
CA PRO A 216 -15.05 -18.71 -6.28
C PRO A 216 -16.57 -18.48 -6.19
N ALA A 217 -17.32 -19.59 -6.25
CA ALA A 217 -18.74 -19.82 -6.01
C ALA A 217 -19.74 -19.61 -7.18
N SER A 218 -19.46 -20.15 -8.36
CA SER A 218 -20.52 -20.71 -9.22
C SER A 218 -20.66 -22.22 -9.03
N THR A 219 -20.85 -22.70 -7.80
CA THR A 219 -21.29 -24.09 -7.51
C THR A 219 -21.74 -24.22 -6.05
N SER A 220 -22.86 -23.59 -5.70
CA SER A 220 -23.73 -24.17 -4.66
C SER A 220 -24.81 -24.93 -5.40
N PRO A 221 -24.85 -26.28 -5.38
CA PRO A 221 -26.02 -26.99 -5.89
C PRO A 221 -27.21 -26.56 -5.04
N SER A 222 -28.21 -25.97 -5.68
CA SER A 222 -29.50 -25.69 -5.04
C SER A 222 -29.98 -26.98 -4.38
N PRO A 223 -30.34 -26.98 -3.08
CA PRO A 223 -30.95 -28.14 -2.47
C PRO A 223 -32.26 -28.37 -3.21
N ARG A 224 -32.31 -29.48 -3.97
CA ARG A 224 -33.55 -29.93 -4.60
C ARG A 224 -34.55 -30.14 -3.47
N THR A 225 -35.52 -29.25 -3.42
CA THR A 225 -36.73 -29.42 -2.61
C THR A 225 -37.69 -30.27 -3.44
N ASN A 226 -37.97 -31.45 -2.88
CA ASN A 226 -39.02 -32.44 -3.17
C ASN A 226 -39.29 -32.82 -4.63
#